data_AF-A0A151T5C8-F1
#
_entry.id   AF-A0A151T5C8-F1
#
_cell.length_a   1.000
_cell.length_b   1.000
_cell.length_c   1.000
_cell.angle_alpha   90.00
_cell.angle_beta   90.00
_cell.angle_gamma   90.00
#
_symmetry.space_group_name_H-M   'P 1'
#
loop_
_entity.id
_entity.type
_entity.pdbx_description
1 polymer ?
#
loop_
_entity_poly.entity_id
_entity_poly.type
_entity_poly.pdbx_seq_one_letter_code
_entity_poly.pdbx_strand_id
1 'polypeptide(L)'
;MKFPEAIVEVLSRRHSDHNPLLLRCGGYPFRRGDRPFRFEVAWCTHEGYVEVVRKAWERGNGDVAKSLDYVRQDSMVFNKEVFGNTHTRKKALESRLRGIERTLERVDSLRLLHNYHELSVSMNSLYFRRKPYGFKSPGKIGSVLAIKIPGFFIHKQ
;
A
#
# COMPACT_ATOMS: atom_id res chain seq x y z
N MET A 1 -35.06 -15.68 -5.67
CA MET A 1 -34.09 -14.62 -5.99
C MET A 1 -32.69 -15.25 -5.96
N LYS A 2 -31.85 -15.13 -7.00
CA LYS A 2 -30.62 -15.95 -7.14
C LYS A 2 -29.40 -15.48 -6.32
N PHE A 3 -29.37 -14.25 -5.80
CA PHE A 3 -28.24 -13.69 -5.03
C PHE A 3 -28.72 -12.69 -3.96
N PRO A 4 -29.26 -13.16 -2.82
CA PRO A 4 -29.82 -12.29 -1.79
C PRO A 4 -28.78 -11.40 -1.08
N GLU A 5 -27.49 -11.77 -1.11
CA GLU A 5 -26.39 -11.02 -0.52
C GLU A 5 -25.61 -10.17 -1.54
N ALA A 6 -26.19 -9.90 -2.71
CA ALA A 6 -25.55 -9.08 -3.72
C ALA A 6 -25.46 -7.60 -3.28
N ILE A 7 -24.25 -7.04 -3.29
CA ILE A 7 -23.97 -5.63 -2.99
C ILE A 7 -23.34 -4.98 -4.21
N VAL A 8 -23.83 -3.80 -4.59
CA VAL A 8 -23.21 -2.95 -5.62
C VAL A 8 -22.52 -1.79 -4.92
N GLU A 9 -21.22 -1.64 -5.16
CA GLU A 9 -20.41 -0.54 -4.67
C GLU A 9 -19.98 0.35 -5.84
N VAL A 10 -20.31 1.64 -5.80
CA VAL A 10 -19.84 2.62 -6.78
C VAL A 10 -18.43 3.06 -6.39
N LEU A 11 -17.45 2.76 -7.24
CA LEU A 11 -16.06 3.15 -7.04
C LEU A 11 -15.80 4.53 -7.63
N SER A 12 -14.86 5.26 -7.02
CA SER A 12 -14.44 6.58 -7.51
C SER A 12 -13.80 6.49 -8.89
N ARG A 13 -14.03 7.51 -9.72
CA ARG A 13 -13.44 7.68 -11.06
C ARG A 13 -11.90 7.84 -10.94
N ARG A 14 -11.18 6.71 -10.97
CA ARG A 14 -9.72 6.73 -10.79
C ARG A 14 -8.96 6.90 -12.11
N HIS A 15 -9.34 6.13 -13.12
CA HIS A 15 -8.68 6.07 -14.44
C HIS A 15 -9.66 5.89 -15.59
N SER A 16 -10.96 5.97 -15.34
CA SER A 16 -12.02 5.82 -16.33
C SER A 16 -12.80 7.11 -16.41
N ASP A 17 -13.36 7.38 -17.57
CA ASP A 17 -14.38 8.40 -17.81
C ASP A 17 -15.77 8.01 -17.25
N HIS A 18 -15.86 7.00 -16.38
CA HIS A 18 -17.06 6.59 -15.67
C HIS A 18 -16.71 6.10 -14.24
N ASN A 19 -17.71 6.07 -13.35
CA ASN A 19 -17.59 5.49 -12.00
C ASN A 19 -17.75 3.96 -12.11
N PRO A 20 -16.72 3.14 -11.83
CA PRO A 20 -16.84 1.70 -11.95
C PRO A 20 -17.84 1.13 -10.93
N LEU A 21 -18.71 0.22 -11.36
CA LEU A 21 -19.60 -0.53 -10.48
C LEU A 21 -18.95 -1.84 -10.06
N LEU A 22 -18.79 -2.05 -8.77
CA LEU A 22 -18.28 -3.29 -8.20
C LEU A 22 -19.44 -4.11 -7.63
N LEU A 23 -19.85 -5.13 -8.36
CA LEU A 23 -20.83 -6.11 -7.90
C LEU A 23 -20.15 -7.19 -7.05
N ARG A 24 -20.68 -7.44 -5.85
CA ARG A 24 -20.24 -8.48 -4.93
C ARG A 24 -21.42 -9.40 -4.64
N CYS A 25 -21.36 -10.66 -5.03
CA CYS A 25 -22.47 -11.60 -4.85
C CYS A 25 -22.42 -12.40 -3.53
N GLY A 26 -21.60 -11.99 -2.55
CA GLY A 26 -21.36 -12.73 -1.30
C GLY A 26 -21.31 -11.86 -0.05
N GLY A 27 -22.02 -10.71 -0.05
CA GLY A 27 -22.07 -9.78 1.07
C GLY A 27 -20.84 -8.89 1.25
N TYR A 28 -20.78 -8.17 2.38
CA TYR A 28 -19.64 -7.32 2.72
C TYR A 28 -18.40 -8.20 2.98
N PRO A 29 -17.21 -7.82 2.49
CA PRO A 29 -16.01 -8.56 2.81
C PRO A 29 -15.83 -8.65 4.32
N PHE A 30 -15.76 -9.87 4.85
CA PHE A 30 -15.37 -10.12 6.24
C PHE A 30 -14.11 -9.30 6.55
N ARG A 31 -14.04 -8.73 7.76
CA ARG A 31 -12.83 -8.05 8.24
C ARG A 31 -11.68 -9.03 8.02
N ARG A 32 -10.79 -8.70 7.06
CA ARG A 32 -9.62 -9.52 6.78
C ARG A 32 -8.91 -9.68 8.13
N GLY A 33 -8.72 -10.92 8.58
CA GLY A 33 -7.99 -11.21 9.82
C GLY A 33 -6.57 -10.64 9.78
N ASP A 34 -5.77 -10.95 10.79
CA ASP A 34 -4.40 -10.44 10.89
C ASP A 34 -3.65 -10.66 9.57
N ARG A 35 -3.34 -9.54 8.91
CA ARG A 35 -2.63 -9.58 7.65
C ARG A 35 -1.19 -9.95 7.96
N PRO A 36 -0.62 -10.97 7.30
CA PRO A 36 0.78 -11.29 7.49
C PRO A 36 1.64 -10.08 7.13
N PHE A 37 2.81 -9.98 7.78
CA PHE A 37 3.80 -8.95 7.51
C PHE A 37 4.12 -8.89 6.01
N ARG A 38 4.24 -7.67 5.48
CA ARG A 38 4.65 -7.41 4.10
C ARG A 38 5.72 -6.36 4.10
N PHE A 39 6.84 -6.69 3.47
CA PHE A 39 7.87 -5.72 3.18
C PHE A 39 7.35 -4.66 2.20
N GLU A 40 7.62 -3.38 2.47
CA GLU A 40 7.30 -2.30 1.54
C GLU A 40 8.56 -1.80 0.84
N VAL A 41 8.56 -1.85 -0.50
CA VAL A 41 9.68 -1.34 -1.33
C VAL A 41 9.97 0.15 -1.07
N ALA A 42 8.95 0.91 -0.67
CA ALA A 42 9.11 2.32 -0.30
C ALA A 42 10.12 2.53 0.84
N TRP A 43 10.33 1.54 1.72
CA TRP A 43 11.33 1.66 2.79
C TRP A 43 12.74 1.78 2.21
N CYS A 44 13.06 1.03 1.15
CA CYS A 44 14.35 1.10 0.47
C CYS A 44 14.65 2.45 -0.18
N THR A 45 13.66 3.32 -0.39
CA THR A 45 13.89 4.65 -0.97
C THR A 45 14.33 5.68 0.06
N HIS A 46 14.29 5.34 1.36
CA HIS A 46 14.69 6.24 2.43
C HIS A 46 16.11 5.92 2.88
N GLU A 47 16.98 6.94 2.91
CA GLU A 47 18.41 6.80 3.21
C GLU A 47 18.69 6.10 4.55
N GLY A 48 17.89 6.40 5.58
CA GLY A 48 18.05 5.79 6.90
C GLY A 48 17.64 4.31 7.01
N TYR A 49 16.99 3.73 6.01
CA TYR A 49 16.44 2.37 6.15
C TYR A 49 17.51 1.27 6.18
N VAL A 50 18.63 1.47 5.48
CA VAL A 50 19.75 0.51 5.48
C VAL A 50 20.29 0.32 6.91
N GLU A 51 20.42 1.42 7.65
CA GLU A 51 20.93 1.38 9.02
C GLU A 51 19.96 0.71 10.00
N VAL A 52 18.65 0.88 9.77
CA VAL A 52 17.61 0.16 10.53
C VAL A 52 17.77 -1.36 10.36
N VAL A 53 17.90 -1.83 9.11
CA VAL A 53 18.08 -3.26 8.84
C VAL A 53 19.39 -3.77 9.42
N ARG A 54 20.49 -3.03 9.29
CA ARG A 54 21.81 -3.40 9.82
C ARG A 54 21.78 -3.59 11.34
N LYS A 55 21.33 -2.58 12.09
CA LYS A 55 21.20 -2.65 13.55
C LYS A 55 20.27 -3.77 13.97
N ALA A 56 19.13 -3.93 13.29
CA ALA A 56 18.18 -4.98 13.59
C ALA A 56 18.76 -6.39 13.38
N TRP A 57 19.54 -6.57 12.32
CA TRP A 57 20.17 -7.83 11.97
C TRP A 57 21.22 -8.25 13.00
N GLU A 58 22.09 -7.32 13.42
CA GLU A 58 23.17 -7.56 14.39
C GLU A 58 22.66 -8.03 15.76
N ARG A 59 21.47 -7.59 16.18
CA ARG A 59 20.83 -8.05 17.42
C ARG A 59 20.53 -9.55 17.45
N GLY A 60 20.39 -10.20 16.30
CA GLY A 60 20.18 -11.65 16.24
C GLY A 60 21.45 -12.46 16.54
N ASN A 61 22.63 -11.84 16.57
CA ASN A 61 23.90 -12.46 16.95
C ASN A 61 24.17 -13.81 16.22
N GLY A 62 23.91 -13.85 14.90
CA GLY A 62 24.08 -15.04 14.06
C GLY A 62 22.84 -15.94 13.95
N ASP A 63 21.82 -15.77 14.78
CA ASP A 63 20.53 -16.44 14.64
C ASP A 63 19.66 -15.73 13.59
N VAL A 64 19.56 -16.35 12.41
CA VAL A 64 18.82 -15.80 11.26
C VAL A 64 17.34 -15.59 11.57
N ALA A 65 16.70 -16.50 12.33
CA ALA A 65 15.28 -16.38 12.63
C ALA A 65 15.01 -15.19 13.54
N LYS A 66 15.86 -14.99 14.56
CA LYS A 66 15.79 -13.81 15.43
C LYS A 66 16.12 -12.52 14.68
N SER A 67 17.17 -12.50 13.85
CA SER A 67 17.52 -11.35 13.02
C SER A 67 16.35 -10.92 12.12
N LEU A 68 15.65 -11.87 11.51
CA LEU A 68 14.49 -11.57 10.66
C LEU A 68 13.30 -11.02 11.46
N ASP A 69 13.03 -11.53 12.66
CA ASP A 69 11.96 -10.98 13.50
C ASP A 69 12.29 -9.56 13.98
N TYR A 70 13.55 -9.31 14.34
CA TYR A 70 14.03 -7.96 14.66
C TYR A 70 13.92 -6.99 13.48
N VAL A 71 14.30 -7.42 12.27
CA VAL A 71 14.15 -6.60 11.06
C VAL A 71 12.67 -6.31 10.79
N ARG A 72 11.80 -7.30 10.98
CA ARG A 72 10.34 -7.13 10.85
C ARG A 72 9.82 -6.07 11.82
N GLN A 73 10.15 -6.19 13.11
CA GLN A 73 9.68 -5.27 14.14
C GLN A 73 10.16 -3.83 13.88
N ASP A 74 11.45 -3.64 13.64
CA ASP A 74 12.01 -2.31 13.40
C ASP A 74 11.51 -1.70 12.09
N SER A 75 11.29 -2.51 11.05
CA SER A 75 10.68 -2.03 9.81
C SER A 75 9.26 -1.51 10.02
N MET A 76 8.48 -2.14 10.93
CA MET A 76 7.15 -1.67 11.28
C MET A 76 7.19 -0.34 12.05
N VAL A 77 8.16 -0.17 12.96
CA VAL A 77 8.39 1.09 13.68
C VAL A 77 8.82 2.20 12.71
N PHE A 78 9.84 1.93 11.89
CA PHE A 78 10.33 2.84 10.86
C PHE A 78 9.23 3.27 9.90
N ASN A 79 8.37 2.34 9.47
CA ASN A 79 7.23 2.66 8.62
C ASN A 79 6.27 3.66 9.29
N LYS A 80 6.00 3.48 10.59
CA LYS A 80 5.14 4.38 11.36
C LYS A 80 5.78 5.76 11.55
N GLU A 81 7.08 5.84 11.78
CA GLU A 81 7.79 7.10 12.02
C GLU A 81 8.02 7.90 10.73
N VAL A 82 8.47 7.24 9.66
CA VAL A 82 8.87 7.90 8.40
C VAL A 82 7.70 8.06 7.44
N PHE A 83 6.84 7.04 7.32
CA PHE A 83 5.73 7.04 6.37
C PHE A 83 4.39 7.33 7.05
N GLY A 84 4.33 7.30 8.38
CA GLY A 84 3.11 7.53 9.12
C GLY A 84 2.01 6.51 8.79
N ASN A 85 0.78 6.85 9.16
CA ASN A 85 -0.38 6.06 8.76
C ASN A 85 -0.81 6.42 7.32
N THR A 86 0.06 6.14 6.34
CA THR A 86 -0.22 6.36 4.91
C THR A 86 -1.53 5.69 4.49
N HIS A 87 -1.90 4.56 5.13
CA HIS A 87 -3.17 3.88 4.86
C HIS A 87 -4.39 4.70 5.32
N THR A 88 -4.33 5.34 6.48
CA THR A 88 -5.36 6.27 6.96
C THR A 88 -5.43 7.52 6.11
N ARG A 89 -4.30 8.12 5.75
CA ARG A 89 -4.27 9.31 4.87
C ARG A 89 -4.91 9.02 3.52
N LYS A 90 -4.61 7.85 2.96
CA LYS A 90 -5.23 7.33 1.74
C LYS A 90 -6.73 7.11 1.89
N LYS A 91 -7.18 6.43 2.96
CA LYS A 91 -8.61 6.23 3.23
C LYS A 91 -9.36 7.55 3.39
N ALA A 92 -8.75 8.54 4.04
CA ALA A 92 -9.32 9.87 4.20
C ALA A 92 -9.48 10.59 2.85
N LEU A 93 -8.45 10.55 1.99
CA LEU A 93 -8.52 11.09 0.64
C LEU A 93 -9.60 10.39 -0.21
N GLU A 94 -9.68 9.07 -0.16
CA GLU A 94 -10.72 8.28 -0.85
C GLU A 94 -12.12 8.63 -0.34
N SER A 95 -12.29 8.83 0.97
CA SER A 95 -13.57 9.25 1.54
C SER A 95 -13.99 10.64 1.05
N ARG A 96 -13.03 11.57 0.99
CA ARG A 96 -13.26 12.95 0.55
C ARG A 96 -13.59 13.02 -0.94
N LEU A 97 -12.88 12.28 -1.80
CA LEU A 97 -13.23 12.18 -3.22
C LEU A 97 -14.65 11.65 -3.43
N ARG A 98 -15.01 10.54 -2.76
CA ARG A 98 -16.37 10.00 -2.83
C ARG A 98 -17.43 11.00 -2.36
N GLY A 99 -17.12 11.82 -1.35
CA GLY A 99 -18.02 12.88 -0.89
C GLY A 99 -18.23 13.96 -1.94
N ILE A 100 -17.18 14.34 -2.66
CA ILE A 100 -17.25 15.33 -3.74
C ILE A 100 -18.01 14.75 -4.94
N GLU A 101 -17.74 13.51 -5.35
CA GLU A 101 -18.45 12.82 -6.44
C GLU A 101 -19.96 12.80 -6.20
N ARG A 102 -20.40 12.36 -5.01
CA ARG A 102 -21.83 12.35 -4.65
C ARG A 102 -22.49 13.73 -4.64
N THR A 103 -21.72 14.78 -4.35
CA THR A 103 -22.24 16.15 -4.39
C THR A 103 -22.36 16.62 -5.83
N LEU A 104 -21.37 16.33 -6.66
CA LEU A 104 -21.35 16.66 -8.09
C LEU A 104 -22.45 15.92 -8.89
N GLU A 105 -22.90 14.74 -8.44
CA GLU A 105 -24.07 14.06 -9.01
C GLU A 105 -25.38 14.86 -8.88
N ARG A 106 -25.43 15.84 -7.97
CA ARG A 106 -26.63 16.64 -7.67
C ARG A 106 -26.47 18.11 -8.01
N VAL A 107 -25.25 18.64 -7.97
CA VAL A 107 -24.95 20.06 -8.11
C VAL A 107 -23.69 20.24 -8.94
N ASP A 108 -23.82 20.94 -10.06
CA ASP A 108 -22.66 21.39 -10.82
C ASP A 108 -21.97 22.55 -10.10
N SER A 109 -20.71 22.32 -9.71
CA SER A 109 -19.90 23.34 -9.04
C SER A 109 -18.45 23.27 -9.52
N LEU A 110 -18.02 24.30 -10.24
CA LEU A 110 -16.64 24.44 -10.72
C LEU A 110 -15.62 24.35 -9.58
N ARG A 111 -15.96 24.89 -8.39
CA ARG A 111 -15.11 24.81 -7.20
C ARG A 111 -14.95 23.38 -6.70
N LEU A 112 -16.01 22.57 -6.73
CA LEU A 112 -15.95 21.16 -6.33
C LEU A 112 -15.18 20.33 -7.35
N LEU A 113 -15.32 20.61 -8.64
CA LEU A 113 -14.52 20.02 -9.71
C LEU A 113 -13.02 20.31 -9.55
N HIS A 114 -12.67 21.56 -9.24
CA HIS A 114 -11.27 21.92 -8.97
C HIS A 114 -10.72 21.15 -7.75
N ASN A 115 -11.47 21.12 -6.65
CA ASN A 115 -11.09 20.35 -5.46
C ASN A 115 -10.96 18.84 -5.74
N TYR A 116 -11.84 18.29 -6.59
CA TYR A 116 -11.78 16.90 -7.02
C TYR A 116 -10.47 16.60 -7.77
N HIS A 117 -10.08 17.47 -8.69
CA HIS A 117 -8.86 17.33 -9.48
C HIS A 117 -7.61 17.36 -8.57
N GLU A 118 -7.50 18.36 -7.70
CA GLU A 118 -6.39 18.51 -6.75
C GLU A 118 -6.21 17.27 -5.86
N LEU A 119 -7.32 16.78 -5.28
CA LEU A 119 -7.30 15.60 -4.41
C LEU A 119 -6.96 14.32 -5.19
N SER A 120 -7.40 14.21 -6.44
CA SER A 120 -7.09 13.08 -7.32
C SER A 120 -5.60 13.03 -7.66
N VAL A 121 -4.98 14.19 -7.95
CA VAL A 121 -3.53 14.31 -8.17
C VAL A 121 -2.75 13.95 -6.91
N SER A 122 -3.13 14.50 -5.76
CA SER A 122 -2.48 14.22 -4.47
C SER A 122 -2.52 12.72 -4.14
N MET A 123 -3.67 12.07 -4.39
CA MET A 123 -3.80 10.64 -4.22
C MET A 123 -2.92 9.86 -5.19
N ASN A 124 -2.93 10.20 -6.48
CA ASN A 124 -2.07 9.55 -7.47
C ASN A 124 -0.59 9.64 -7.07
N SER A 125 -0.11 10.79 -6.61
CA SER A 125 1.26 10.95 -6.09
C SER A 125 1.57 9.97 -4.93
N LEU A 126 0.67 9.83 -3.95
CA LEU A 126 0.83 8.87 -2.86
C LEU A 126 0.86 7.40 -3.35
N TYR A 127 0.16 7.09 -4.44
CA TYR A 127 0.18 5.77 -5.06
C TYR A 127 1.41 5.55 -5.95
N PHE A 128 1.90 6.56 -6.65
CA PHE A 128 3.12 6.50 -7.48
C PHE A 128 4.37 6.37 -6.62
N ARG A 129 4.43 7.00 -5.45
CA ARG A 129 5.45 6.71 -4.42
C ARG A 129 5.52 5.21 -4.05
N ARG A 130 4.46 4.45 -4.33
CA ARG A 130 4.36 3.00 -4.09
C ARG A 130 4.46 2.13 -5.35
N LYS A 131 4.49 2.69 -6.56
CA LYS A 131 4.69 1.92 -7.81
C LYS A 131 6.19 1.78 -8.08
N PRO A 132 6.69 0.56 -8.32
CA PRO A 132 8.11 0.32 -8.52
C PRO A 132 8.48 0.77 -9.94
N TYR A 133 9.27 1.82 -10.08
CA TYR A 133 10.02 2.00 -11.31
C TYR A 133 11.12 0.92 -11.32
N GLY A 134 10.89 -0.14 -12.11
CA GLY A 134 11.94 -1.00 -12.67
C GLY A 134 12.61 -2.02 -11.75
N PHE A 135 11.93 -3.12 -11.41
CA PHE A 135 12.63 -4.39 -11.12
C PHE A 135 12.12 -5.45 -12.10
N LYS A 136 12.90 -5.73 -13.15
CA LYS A 136 12.65 -6.88 -14.02
C LYS A 136 13.06 -8.14 -13.25
N SER A 137 12.12 -9.05 -13.04
CA SER A 137 12.41 -10.39 -12.53
C SER A 137 13.39 -11.10 -13.48
N PRO A 138 14.52 -11.65 -12.99
CA PRO A 138 15.11 -12.79 -13.64
C PRO A 138 14.22 -14.01 -13.34
N GLY A 139 14.11 -14.90 -14.33
CA GLY A 139 13.15 -15.98 -14.39
C GLY A 139 13.17 -16.97 -13.21
N LYS A 140 12.06 -17.71 -13.14
CA LYS A 140 11.75 -18.77 -12.17
C LYS A 140 12.93 -19.71 -11.93
N ILE A 141 13.42 -19.77 -10.69
CA ILE A 141 13.87 -21.02 -10.02
C ILE A 141 13.56 -20.86 -8.52
N GLY A 142 12.85 -21.83 -7.94
CA GLY A 142 12.86 -22.17 -6.51
C GLY A 142 12.56 -21.07 -5.49
N SER A 143 11.35 -21.13 -4.92
CA SER A 143 11.00 -20.69 -3.56
C SER A 143 12.14 -20.12 -2.69
N VAL A 144 12.31 -18.80 -2.70
CA VAL A 144 12.60 -17.86 -1.59
C VAL A 144 12.71 -16.49 -2.27
N LEU A 145 11.85 -15.54 -1.89
CA LEU A 145 11.90 -14.18 -2.43
C LEU A 145 13.17 -13.50 -1.88
N ALA A 146 14.28 -13.61 -2.61
CA ALA A 146 15.48 -12.83 -2.33
C ALA A 146 15.17 -11.37 -2.66
N ILE A 147 14.76 -10.61 -1.63
CA ILE A 147 14.69 -9.16 -1.72
C ILE A 147 16.16 -8.70 -1.74
N LYS A 148 16.67 -8.43 -2.95
CA LYS A 148 17.98 -7.82 -3.14
C LYS A 148 17.91 -6.37 -2.66
N ILE A 149 18.09 -6.16 -1.36
CA ILE A 149 18.31 -4.84 -0.79
C ILE A 149 19.70 -4.40 -1.28
N PRO A 150 19.83 -3.31 -2.06
CA PRO A 150 21.13 -2.82 -2.48
C PRO A 150 22.01 -2.58 -1.24
N GLY A 151 23.13 -3.30 -1.14
CA GLY A 151 24.07 -3.22 -0.01
C GLY A 151 24.00 -4.36 1.01
N PHE A 152 23.04 -5.28 0.93
CA PHE A 152 22.96 -6.45 1.82
C PHE A 152 23.25 -7.74 1.03
N PHE A 153 24.49 -8.20 1.05
CA PHE A 153 24.83 -9.57 0.63
C PHE A 153 24.73 -10.48 1.86
N ILE A 154 23.67 -11.29 1.92
CA ILE A 154 23.64 -12.43 2.84
C ILE A 154 24.61 -13.46 2.28
N HIS A 155 25.88 -13.42 2.72
CA HIS A 155 26.78 -14.53 2.51
C HIS A 155 26.26 -15.71 3.32
N LYS A 156 25.84 -16.78 2.63
CA LYS A 156 25.77 -18.10 3.26
C LYS A 156 27.19 -18.48 3.65
N GLN A 157 27.41 -18.75 4.94
CA GLN A 157 28.43 -19.72 5.33
C GLN A 157 27.92 -21.12 5.02
#